data_AF-A0A317NVI5-F1
#
_entry.id   AF-A0A317NVI5-F1
#
_cell.length_a   1.000
_cell.length_b   1.000
_cell.length_c   1.000
_cell.angle_alpha   90.00
_cell.angle_beta   90.00
_cell.angle_gamma   90.00
#
_symmetry.space_group_name_H-M   'P 1'
#
loop_
_entity.id
_entity.type
_entity.pdbx_description
1 polymer ?
#
loop_
_entity_poly.entity_id
_entity_poly.type
_entity_poly.pdbx_seq_one_letter_code
_entity_poly.pdbx_strand_id
1 'polypeptide(L)' 'MSRNMIRTDNGIADVIDFASRSRCRSEARGLDPLAVAVTVLAQTGASPLWGTRDDYAGWDDAA' A
#
# COMPACT_ATOMS: atom_id res chain seq x y z
N MET A 1 -9.82 -17.71 27.77
CA MET A 1 -9.16 -16.73 26.88
C MET A 1 -10.04 -16.53 25.66
N SER A 2 -10.71 -15.38 25.56
CA SER A 2 -11.53 -15.05 24.40
C SER A 2 -10.63 -14.67 23.23
N ARG A 3 -10.73 -15.38 22.09
CA ARG A 3 -10.08 -14.95 20.85
C ARG A 3 -10.91 -13.80 20.29
N ASN A 4 -10.31 -12.62 20.15
CA ASN A 4 -10.91 -11.50 19.42
C ASN A 4 -11.10 -11.92 17.96
N MET A 5 -12.30 -12.40 17.65
CA MET A 5 -12.72 -12.75 16.30
C MET A 5 -13.08 -11.44 15.61
N ILE A 6 -12.13 -10.88 14.85
CA ILE A 6 -12.35 -9.71 14.00
C ILE A 6 -13.48 -10.09 13.05
N ARG A 7 -14.66 -9.48 13.22
CA ARG A 7 -15.77 -9.68 12.30
C ARG A 7 -15.46 -8.93 11.01
N THR A 8 -15.31 -9.68 9.92
CA THR A 8 -15.24 -9.19 8.54
C THR A 8 -16.60 -9.33 7.86
N ASP A 9 -17.65 -8.86 8.53
CA ASP A 9 -19.06 -9.05 8.16
C ASP A 9 -19.65 -7.90 7.31
N ASN A 10 -18.79 -7.10 6.65
CA ASN A 10 -19.25 -6.02 5.77
C ASN A 10 -19.53 -6.47 4.31
N GLY A 11 -19.49 -7.76 3.99
CA GLY A 11 -19.75 -8.27 2.62
C GLY A 11 -18.73 -7.83 1.55
N ILE A 12 -17.84 -6.90 1.89
CA ILE A 12 -16.64 -6.55 1.18
C ILE A 12 -15.62 -7.58 1.64
N ALA A 13 -15.29 -8.55 0.79
CA ALA A 13 -14.12 -9.39 1.02
C ALA A 13 -12.96 -8.45 1.39
N ASP A 14 -12.23 -8.76 2.46
CA ASP A 14 -11.05 -7.98 2.83
C ASP A 14 -10.03 -8.12 1.70
N VAL A 15 -10.13 -7.25 0.68
CA VAL A 15 -9.24 -7.21 -0.47
C VAL A 15 -7.97 -6.57 0.06
N ILE A 16 -7.14 -7.40 0.68
CA ILE A 16 -5.83 -7.02 1.14
C ILE A 16 -5.02 -6.65 -0.09
N ASP A 17 -4.72 -5.36 -0.24
CA ASP A 17 -3.77 -4.91 -1.25
C ASP A 17 -2.40 -5.55 -0.98
N PHE A 18 -1.99 -6.43 -1.90
CA PHE A 18 -0.76 -7.19 -1.79
C PHE A 18 0.48 -6.28 -1.86
N ALA A 19 0.39 -5.18 -2.62
CA ALA A 19 1.47 -4.20 -2.73
C ALA A 19 1.66 -3.46 -1.40
N SER A 20 0.58 -2.93 -0.81
CA SER A 20 0.61 -2.31 0.51
C SER A 20 1.13 -3.25 1.59
N ARG A 21 0.73 -4.53 1.58
CA ARG A 21 1.20 -5.51 2.58
C ARG A 21 2.69 -5.84 2.43
N SER A 22 3.18 -5.96 1.19
CA SER A 22 4.59 -6.16 0.89
C SER A 22 5.44 -4.97 1.38
N ARG A 23 4.95 -3.75 1.10
CA ARG A 23 5.57 -2.50 1.51
C ARG A 23 5.68 -2.38 3.03
N CYS A 24 4.57 -2.49 3.75
CA CYS A 24 4.54 -2.36 5.22
C CYS A 24 5.48 -3.36 5.90
N ARG A 25 5.58 -4.59 5.37
CA ARG A 25 6.51 -5.61 5.89
C ARG A 25 7.97 -5.22 5.69
N SER A 26 8.27 -4.59 4.56
CA SER A 26 9.62 -4.20 4.18
C SER A 26 10.08 -2.95 4.96
N GLU A 27 9.18 -1.98 5.12
CA GLU A 27 9.39 -0.79 5.97
C GLU A 27 9.54 -1.17 7.44
N ALA A 28 8.73 -2.10 7.96
CA ALA A 28 8.84 -2.58 9.34
C ALA A 28 10.17 -3.30 9.63
N ARG A 29 10.87 -3.78 8.59
CA ARG A 29 12.21 -4.35 8.70
C ARG A 29 13.32 -3.29 8.65
N GLY A 30 12.97 -2.01 8.50
CA GLY A 30 13.91 -0.91 8.38
C GLY A 30 14.66 -0.88 7.05
N LEU A 31 14.10 -1.48 6.00
CA LEU A 31 14.70 -1.40 4.67
C LEU A 31 14.68 0.05 4.17
N ASP A 32 15.73 0.42 3.43
CA ASP A 32 15.76 1.72 2.76
C ASP A 32 14.60 1.81 1.73
N PRO A 33 14.12 3.02 1.40
CA PRO A 33 13.01 3.18 0.47
C PRO A 33 13.25 2.54 -0.90
N LEU A 34 14.48 2.49 -1.42
CA LEU A 34 14.77 1.86 -2.71
C LEU A 34 14.64 0.34 -2.62
N ALA A 35 15.15 -0.26 -1.56
CA ALA A 35 15.04 -1.68 -1.26
C ALA A 35 13.58 -2.10 -1.06
N VAL A 36 12.76 -1.26 -0.41
CA VAL A 36 11.31 -1.46 -0.34
C VAL A 36 10.71 -1.46 -1.75
N ALA A 37 11.17 -0.58 -2.66
CA ALA A 37 10.60 -0.40 -4.00
C ALA A 37 10.84 -1.65 -4.84
N VAL A 38 12.09 -2.09 -4.84
CA VAL A 38 12.53 -3.30 -5.53
C VAL A 38 11.80 -4.51 -4.96
N THR A 39 11.62 -4.57 -3.65
CA THR A 39 10.92 -5.69 -3.00
C THR A 39 9.44 -5.73 -3.40
N VAL A 40 8.76 -4.58 -3.41
CA VAL A 40 7.36 -4.48 -3.82
C VAL A 40 7.21 -4.77 -5.32
N LEU A 41 8.09 -4.23 -6.17
CA LEU A 41 8.10 -4.48 -7.61
C LEU A 41 8.32 -5.96 -7.93
N ALA A 42 9.28 -6.60 -7.26
CA ALA A 42 9.56 -8.02 -7.45
C ALA A 42 8.40 -8.93 -7.00
N GLN A 43 7.64 -8.50 -5.98
CA GLN A 43 6.53 -9.30 -5.44
C GLN A 43 5.21 -9.08 -6.16
N THR A 44 4.98 -7.88 -6.69
CA THR A 44 3.65 -7.46 -7.19
C THR A 44 3.64 -7.09 -8.66
N GLY A 45 4.82 -6.91 -9.28
CA GLY A 45 4.94 -6.37 -10.64
C GLY A 45 4.66 -4.88 -10.75
N ALA A 46 4.31 -4.20 -9.65
CA ALA A 46 4.02 -2.77 -9.61
C ALA A 46 5.01 -2.04 -8.69
N SER A 47 5.47 -0.86 -9.12
CA SER A 47 6.27 0.01 -8.25
C SER A 47 5.36 0.74 -7.28
N PRO A 48 5.72 0.84 -5.98
CA PRO A 48 5.01 1.70 -5.06
C PRO A 48 5.18 3.16 -5.49
N LEU A 49 4.07 3.91 -5.56
CA LEU A 49 4.08 5.34 -5.83
C LEU A 49 4.21 6.08 -4.49
N TRP A 50 5.40 6.60 -4.20
CA TRP A 50 5.64 7.44 -3.01
C TRP A 50 5.46 8.93 -3.25
N GLY A 51 5.09 9.32 -4.48
CA GLY A 51 4.95 10.72 -4.84
C GLY A 51 5.10 10.98 -6.33
N THR A 52 4.32 10.30 -7.17
CA THR A 52 3.92 10.91 -8.43
C THR A 52 2.73 11.80 -8.11
N ARG A 53 3.03 13.08 -8.05
CA ARG A 53 2.08 14.15 -7.84
C ARG A 53 1.17 14.28 -9.06
N ASP A 54 0.21 13.38 -9.19
CA ASP A 54 -1.03 13.65 -9.93
C ASP A 54 -2.01 14.47 -9.08
N ASP A 55 -1.64 14.82 -7.83
CA ASP A 55 -2.38 15.78 -7.00
C ASP A 55 -2.34 17.22 -7.56
N TYR A 56 -1.58 17.48 -8.63
CA TYR A 56 -1.65 18.75 -9.38
C TYR A 56 -2.80 18.79 -10.39
N ALA A 57 -3.45 17.66 -10.72
CA ALA A 57 -4.52 17.64 -11.73
C ALA A 57 -5.81 18.35 -11.28
N GLY A 58 -5.88 18.86 -10.05
CA GLY A 58 -7.06 19.53 -9.49
C GLY A 58 -6.89 21.02 -9.19
N TRP A 59 -5.80 21.67 -9.61
CA TRP A 59 -5.58 23.12 -9.39
C TRP A 59 -5.53 23.95 -10.68
N ASP A 60 -5.66 23.34 -11.86
CA ASP A 60 -5.65 24.04 -13.16
C ASP A 60 -7.05 24.26 -13.77
N ASP A 61 -8.13 23.91 -13.06
CA ASP A 61 -9.53 24.15 -13.50
C ASP A 61 -10.21 25.33 -12.77
N ALA A 62 -9.44 26.23 -12.15
CA ALA A 62 -9.96 27.36 -11.38
C ALA A 62 -9.28 28.72 -11.68
N ALA A 63 -9.06 29.03 -12.97
CA ALA A 63 -8.65 30.37 -13.42
C ALA A 63 -9.42 30.81 -14.67
#